data_AF-A0A0R2FC42-F1
#
_entry.id   AF-A0A0R2FC42-F1
#
_cell.length_a   1.000
_cell.length_b   1.000
_cell.length_c   1.000
_cell.angle_alpha   90.00
_cell.angle_beta   90.00
_cell.angle_gamma   90.00
#
_symmetry.space_group_name_H-M   'P 1'
#
loop_
_entity.id
_entity.type
_entity.pdbx_description
1 polymer ?
#
loop_
_entity_poly.entity_id
_entity_poly.type
_entity_poly.pdbx_seq_one_letter_code
_entity_poly.pdbx_strand_id
1 'polypeptide(L)'
;MLQLYNTLTRHKEPFKPLVPGEIKMYVCGPTVYNYIHIGNARSAIAFDTIRRYFEYRGYKVDYVSNFTDVDDKIINAAHETGEAPLALAQRFIDAYMADTAKLNIEPATAHPRASEMIPEIITFVADLIKKGYAYEADGDVYYRARKFARYGELSNKKVDELEQGASQHVADEETARKEDPIDFALWKAAKPGEISWDSPWGAGRPGWHIECSVMSTTLLGKTIDIHGGGQDLEFPHHENEIAQSEAETGQKFVNYWMHNGFVTIGEDDEKMSKSLGNFITVHDIVKTVDPQVLRFLMASTQYRRPIRYSEAGLKEAERNLERLKIARDAVSYRLKNAAAGTDAALEAKLNGLENDFVAAMDDDINVQNGLAVVYELAKLMNETAAANTVAQTTLQHMLAKQAAWLAIFGIAFKQDLLDADVEALIKARNDARAAKDFAKSDEIRDELQAQGILLEDTAQGTRWRRK
;
A
#
# COMPACT_ATOMS: atom_id res chain seq x y z
N MET A 1 21.99 6.94 -4.41
CA MET A 1 22.13 5.52 -4.03
C MET A 1 20.95 5.24 -3.14
N LEU A 2 20.18 4.20 -3.45
CA LEU A 2 18.98 3.87 -2.72
C LEU A 2 19.30 3.53 -1.26
N GLN A 3 18.63 4.21 -0.34
CA GLN A 3 18.69 3.97 1.08
C GLN A 3 17.29 3.70 1.61
N LEU A 4 17.17 2.79 2.57
CA LEU A 4 15.91 2.48 3.24
C LEU A 4 16.10 2.61 4.74
N TYR A 5 15.11 3.15 5.43
CA TYR A 5 15.09 3.07 6.89
C TYR A 5 14.81 1.63 7.32
N ASN A 6 15.70 1.05 8.12
CA ASN A 6 15.56 -0.30 8.63
C ASN A 6 15.10 -0.23 10.09
N THR A 7 13.88 -0.71 10.39
CA THR A 7 13.33 -0.68 11.77
C THR A 7 14.25 -1.39 12.76
N LEU A 8 14.92 -2.48 12.34
CA LEU A 8 15.81 -3.25 13.19
C LEU A 8 17.00 -2.42 13.71
N THR A 9 17.55 -1.54 12.86
CA THR A 9 18.76 -0.76 13.19
C THR A 9 18.48 0.71 13.46
N ARG A 10 17.25 1.16 13.19
CA ARG A 10 16.72 2.50 13.44
C ARG A 10 17.43 3.62 12.68
N HIS A 11 18.08 3.32 11.56
CA HIS A 11 18.67 4.32 10.67
C HIS A 11 18.48 3.95 9.20
N LYS A 12 18.79 4.90 8.30
CA LYS A 12 18.79 4.65 6.86
C LYS A 12 20.05 3.89 6.48
N GLU A 13 19.88 2.79 5.76
CA GLU A 13 20.95 1.93 5.29
C GLU A 13 20.97 1.90 3.76
N PRO A 14 22.14 1.82 3.12
CA PRO A 14 22.23 1.48 1.71
C PRO A 14 21.45 0.19 1.40
N PHE A 15 20.55 0.23 0.43
CA PHE A 15 19.83 -0.95 -0.03
C PHE A 15 20.74 -1.83 -0.90
N LYS A 16 20.86 -3.10 -0.53
CA LYS A 16 21.60 -4.11 -1.28
C LYS A 16 20.76 -5.40 -1.33
N PRO A 17 20.26 -5.81 -2.50
CA PRO A 17 19.51 -7.05 -2.59
C PRO A 17 20.43 -8.27 -2.42
N LEU A 18 19.84 -9.39 -1.98
CA LEU A 18 20.45 -10.71 -1.89
C LEU A 18 20.91 -11.19 -3.26
N VAL A 19 20.10 -10.95 -4.29
CA VAL A 19 20.39 -11.27 -5.70
C VAL A 19 20.40 -9.96 -6.49
N PRO A 20 21.50 -9.60 -7.19
CA PRO A 20 21.55 -8.36 -7.97
C PRO A 20 20.38 -8.26 -8.98
N GLY A 21 19.59 -7.18 -8.88
CA GLY A 21 18.46 -6.92 -9.78
C GLY A 21 17.12 -7.53 -9.35
N GLU A 22 17.09 -8.35 -8.29
CA GLU A 22 15.87 -8.98 -7.78
C GLU A 22 15.61 -8.58 -6.33
N ILE A 23 14.33 -8.46 -5.94
CA ILE A 23 13.92 -8.14 -4.57
C ILE A 23 12.86 -9.15 -4.13
N LYS A 24 13.13 -9.86 -3.04
CA LYS A 24 12.18 -10.72 -2.35
C LYS A 24 11.52 -9.96 -1.22
N MET A 25 10.24 -9.63 -1.40
CA MET A 25 9.51 -8.73 -0.51
C MET A 25 8.27 -9.43 0.03
N TYR A 26 8.19 -9.58 1.35
CA TYR A 26 6.99 -10.09 2.03
C TYR A 26 6.31 -8.94 2.80
N VAL A 27 4.98 -8.82 2.69
CA VAL A 27 4.20 -7.83 3.45
C VAL A 27 3.00 -8.50 4.08
N CYS A 28 2.91 -8.48 5.41
CA CYS A 28 1.78 -9.05 6.14
C CYS A 28 0.45 -8.47 5.63
N GLY A 29 -0.43 -9.35 5.16
CA GLY A 29 -1.74 -8.97 4.63
C GLY A 29 -2.85 -8.98 5.69
N PRO A 30 -4.12 -8.84 5.28
CA PRO A 30 -5.22 -8.68 6.22
C PRO A 30 -5.74 -10.01 6.77
N THR A 31 -6.33 -9.96 7.97
CA THR A 31 -7.27 -10.98 8.43
C THR A 31 -8.61 -10.77 7.74
N VAL A 32 -9.09 -11.78 7.00
CA VAL A 32 -10.24 -11.64 6.09
C VAL A 32 -11.59 -11.97 6.75
N TYR A 33 -11.93 -11.23 7.81
CA TYR A 33 -13.19 -11.39 8.54
C TYR A 33 -14.19 -10.24 8.33
N ASN A 34 -13.77 -9.16 7.65
CA ASN A 34 -14.58 -7.99 7.34
C ASN A 34 -14.01 -7.20 6.16
N TYR A 35 -14.74 -6.20 5.67
CA TYR A 35 -14.20 -5.19 4.75
C TYR A 35 -13.01 -4.45 5.37
N ILE A 36 -11.99 -4.16 4.55
CA ILE A 36 -10.85 -3.37 5.00
C ILE A 36 -11.23 -1.91 5.25
N HIS A 37 -10.61 -1.32 6.26
CA HIS A 37 -10.70 0.11 6.52
C HIS A 37 -9.54 0.87 5.90
N ILE A 38 -9.66 2.20 5.83
CA ILE A 38 -8.62 3.07 5.24
C ILE A 38 -7.26 2.93 5.93
N GLY A 39 -7.24 2.55 7.22
CA GLY A 39 -6.03 2.14 7.93
C GLY A 39 -5.31 0.91 7.34
N ASN A 40 -6.04 -0.13 6.90
CA ASN A 40 -5.43 -1.27 6.22
C ASN A 40 -4.98 -0.88 4.81
N ALA A 41 -5.80 -0.07 4.12
CA ALA A 41 -5.49 0.44 2.80
C ALA A 41 -4.18 1.24 2.77
N ARG A 42 -3.88 1.99 3.84
CA ARG A 42 -2.62 2.72 3.99
C ARG A 42 -1.40 1.81 3.84
N SER A 43 -1.42 0.64 4.45
CA SER A 43 -0.31 -0.32 4.33
C SER A 43 -0.18 -0.82 2.90
N ALA A 44 -1.28 -1.29 2.30
CA ALA A 44 -1.29 -1.77 0.92
C ALA A 44 -0.80 -0.69 -0.07
N ILE A 45 -1.27 0.55 0.10
CA ILE A 45 -0.87 1.71 -0.71
C ILE A 45 0.62 2.07 -0.53
N ALA A 46 1.10 2.07 0.70
CA ALA A 46 2.50 2.36 0.99
C ALA A 46 3.42 1.35 0.29
N PHE A 47 3.15 0.06 0.46
CA PHE A 47 3.99 -0.99 -0.09
C PHE A 47 3.83 -1.17 -1.59
N ASP A 48 2.67 -0.87 -2.17
CA ASP A 48 2.50 -0.73 -3.63
C ASP A 48 3.34 0.43 -4.19
N THR A 49 3.35 1.59 -3.51
CA THR A 49 4.19 2.74 -3.91
C THR A 49 5.69 2.40 -3.86
N ILE A 50 6.11 1.71 -2.79
CA ILE A 50 7.50 1.24 -2.63
C ILE A 50 7.87 0.24 -3.74
N ARG A 51 7.02 -0.78 -3.97
CA ARG A 51 7.20 -1.78 -5.04
C ARG A 51 7.35 -1.11 -6.40
N ARG A 52 6.40 -0.22 -6.76
CA ARG A 52 6.41 0.48 -8.06
C ARG A 52 7.66 1.34 -8.24
N TYR A 53 8.19 1.92 -7.17
CA TYR A 53 9.47 2.63 -7.25
C TYR A 53 10.65 1.67 -7.50
N PHE A 54 10.70 0.52 -6.84
CA PHE A 54 11.73 -0.49 -7.15
C PHE A 54 11.65 -0.95 -8.61
N GLU A 55 10.45 -1.19 -9.14
CA GLU A 55 10.24 -1.55 -10.55
C GLU A 55 10.66 -0.42 -11.50
N TYR A 56 10.34 0.83 -11.17
CA TYR A 56 10.84 2.02 -11.90
C TYR A 56 12.38 2.06 -11.95
N ARG A 57 13.03 1.57 -10.89
CA ARG A 57 14.49 1.47 -10.79
C ARG A 57 15.08 0.24 -11.47
N GLY A 58 14.25 -0.57 -12.11
CA GLY A 58 14.65 -1.74 -12.90
C GLY A 58 14.79 -3.03 -12.09
N TYR A 59 14.33 -3.07 -10.85
CA TYR A 59 14.29 -4.31 -10.07
C TYR A 59 13.12 -5.19 -10.49
N LYS A 60 13.34 -6.50 -10.55
CA LYS A 60 12.26 -7.49 -10.51
C LYS A 60 11.86 -7.70 -9.05
N VAL A 61 10.60 -7.43 -8.70
CA VAL A 61 10.11 -7.57 -7.32
C VAL A 61 9.19 -8.80 -7.21
N ASP A 62 9.63 -9.79 -6.45
CA ASP A 62 8.78 -10.90 -6.02
C ASP A 62 8.06 -10.48 -4.73
N TYR A 63 6.89 -9.86 -4.92
CA TYR A 63 6.06 -9.27 -3.84
C TYR A 63 5.00 -10.27 -3.37
N VAL A 64 5.09 -10.75 -2.14
CA VAL A 64 4.15 -11.69 -1.53
C VAL A 64 3.40 -11.01 -0.39
N SER A 65 2.08 -11.16 -0.36
CA SER A 65 1.26 -10.69 0.76
C SER A 65 0.15 -11.71 1.06
N ASN A 66 0.15 -12.27 2.26
CA ASN A 66 -0.76 -13.36 2.61
C ASN A 66 -2.20 -12.92 2.86
N PHE A 67 -3.11 -13.89 2.93
CA PHE A 67 -4.37 -13.73 3.64
C PHE A 67 -4.37 -14.62 4.87
N THR A 68 -4.61 -14.02 6.04
CA THR A 68 -4.93 -14.80 7.25
C THR A 68 -6.41 -15.15 7.17
N ASP A 69 -6.69 -16.38 6.73
CA ASP A 69 -8.02 -16.96 6.57
C ASP A 69 -8.39 -17.96 7.68
N VAL A 70 -7.52 -18.08 8.70
CA VAL A 70 -7.73 -18.85 9.92
C VAL A 70 -7.38 -17.95 11.12
N ASP A 71 -8.39 -17.46 11.85
CA ASP A 71 -8.19 -16.62 13.03
C ASP A 71 -9.44 -16.62 13.92
N ASP A 72 -9.28 -16.31 15.21
CA ASP A 72 -10.39 -16.22 16.17
C ASP A 72 -11.47 -15.21 15.69
N LYS A 73 -11.09 -14.12 15.01
CA LYS A 73 -12.03 -13.15 14.46
C LYS A 73 -12.88 -13.71 13.32
N ILE A 74 -12.30 -14.59 12.50
CA ILE A 74 -13.02 -15.24 11.39
C ILE A 74 -14.01 -16.24 11.96
N ILE A 75 -13.60 -17.06 12.93
CA ILE A 75 -14.46 -18.02 13.62
C ILE A 75 -15.65 -17.31 14.26
N ASN A 76 -15.40 -16.22 15.00
CA ASN A 76 -16.46 -15.45 15.65
C ASN A 76 -17.42 -14.82 14.63
N ALA A 77 -16.90 -14.19 13.57
CA ALA A 77 -17.73 -13.60 12.50
C ALA A 77 -18.55 -14.66 11.74
N ALA A 78 -17.99 -15.84 11.53
CA ALA A 78 -18.67 -16.97 10.90
C ALA A 78 -19.83 -17.48 11.76
N HIS A 79 -19.63 -17.58 13.07
CA HIS A 79 -20.71 -17.91 14.01
C HIS A 79 -21.84 -16.86 14.01
N GLU A 80 -21.50 -15.56 13.99
CA GLU A 80 -22.48 -14.48 13.95
C GLU A 80 -23.33 -14.47 12.66
N THR A 81 -22.74 -14.87 11.54
CA THR A 81 -23.38 -14.86 10.21
C THR A 81 -24.02 -16.19 9.81
N GLY A 82 -23.69 -17.28 10.51
CA GLY A 82 -24.08 -18.64 10.14
C GLY A 82 -23.37 -19.17 8.89
N GLU A 83 -22.27 -18.52 8.47
CA GLU A 83 -21.43 -18.95 7.35
C GLU A 83 -20.36 -19.95 7.80
N ALA A 84 -19.84 -20.79 6.89
CA ALA A 84 -18.63 -21.56 7.17
C ALA A 84 -17.40 -20.62 7.20
N PRO A 85 -16.44 -20.78 8.14
CA PRO A 85 -15.30 -19.86 8.29
C PRO A 85 -14.54 -19.57 6.99
N LEU A 86 -14.19 -20.60 6.22
CA LEU A 86 -13.46 -20.41 4.95
C LEU A 86 -14.32 -19.77 3.85
N ALA A 87 -15.65 -19.95 3.88
CA ALA A 87 -16.54 -19.28 2.95
C ALA A 87 -16.65 -17.78 3.27
N LEU A 88 -16.75 -17.43 4.55
CA LEU A 88 -16.71 -16.04 5.01
C LEU A 88 -15.36 -15.38 4.66
N ALA A 89 -14.26 -16.10 4.88
CA ALA A 89 -12.93 -15.65 4.50
C ALA A 89 -12.83 -15.37 3.00
N GLN A 90 -13.30 -16.31 2.15
CA GLN A 90 -13.31 -16.12 0.70
C GLN A 90 -14.12 -14.90 0.27
N ARG A 91 -15.31 -14.69 0.87
CA ARG A 91 -16.14 -13.51 0.59
C ARG A 91 -15.40 -12.19 0.87
N PHE A 92 -14.62 -12.13 1.95
CA PHE A 92 -13.85 -10.93 2.27
C PHE A 92 -12.50 -10.83 1.53
N ILE A 93 -11.93 -11.95 1.05
CA ILE A 93 -10.84 -11.93 0.06
C ILE A 93 -11.34 -11.26 -1.23
N ASP A 94 -12.49 -11.69 -1.76
CA ASP A 94 -13.06 -11.12 -2.98
C ASP A 94 -13.35 -9.61 -2.81
N ALA A 95 -13.90 -9.23 -1.65
CA ALA A 95 -14.13 -7.84 -1.29
C ALA A 95 -12.82 -7.03 -1.21
N TYR A 96 -11.78 -7.58 -0.56
CA TYR A 96 -10.46 -6.97 -0.50
C TYR A 96 -9.89 -6.71 -1.89
N MET A 97 -9.93 -7.71 -2.77
CA MET A 97 -9.43 -7.59 -4.13
C MET A 97 -10.21 -6.55 -4.94
N ALA A 98 -11.53 -6.48 -4.77
CA ALA A 98 -12.37 -5.48 -5.44
C ALA A 98 -12.06 -4.06 -4.95
N ASP A 99 -11.84 -3.87 -3.65
CA ASP A 99 -11.56 -2.57 -3.06
C ASP A 99 -10.14 -2.09 -3.39
N THR A 100 -9.13 -2.97 -3.34
CA THR A 100 -7.75 -2.61 -3.68
C THR A 100 -7.56 -2.36 -5.17
N ALA A 101 -8.29 -3.08 -6.04
CA ALA A 101 -8.32 -2.80 -7.48
C ALA A 101 -8.84 -1.39 -7.80
N LYS A 102 -9.87 -0.92 -7.08
CA LYS A 102 -10.35 0.48 -7.24
C LYS A 102 -9.28 1.50 -6.85
N LEU A 103 -8.46 1.19 -5.84
CA LEU A 103 -7.33 2.02 -5.42
C LEU A 103 -6.08 1.89 -6.32
N ASN A 104 -6.18 1.14 -7.43
CA ASN A 104 -5.10 0.89 -8.38
C ASN A 104 -3.84 0.29 -7.72
N ILE A 105 -4.05 -0.60 -6.75
CA ILE A 105 -2.98 -1.43 -6.17
C ILE A 105 -2.69 -2.58 -7.13
N GLU A 106 -1.42 -2.84 -7.43
CA GLU A 106 -1.03 -3.98 -8.27
C GLU A 106 -1.26 -5.30 -7.54
N PRO A 107 -1.71 -6.36 -8.24
CA PRO A 107 -1.76 -7.69 -7.66
C PRO A 107 -0.39 -8.12 -7.15
N ALA A 108 -0.36 -8.77 -5.98
CA ALA A 108 0.85 -9.39 -5.49
C ALA A 108 1.28 -10.53 -6.43
N THR A 109 2.58 -10.86 -6.42
CA THR A 109 3.11 -12.03 -7.12
C THR A 109 2.47 -13.31 -6.57
N ALA A 110 2.16 -13.36 -5.27
CA ALA A 110 1.37 -14.43 -4.67
C ALA A 110 0.59 -13.93 -3.43
N HIS A 111 -0.55 -14.58 -3.19
CA HIS A 111 -1.40 -14.41 -2.01
C HIS A 111 -1.61 -15.74 -1.28
N PRO A 112 -0.60 -16.26 -0.56
CA PRO A 112 -0.74 -17.51 0.16
C PRO A 112 -1.76 -17.39 1.30
N ARG A 113 -2.38 -18.51 1.63
CA ARG A 113 -3.39 -18.60 2.69
C ARG A 113 -2.91 -19.53 3.79
N ALA A 114 -3.23 -19.19 5.03
CA ALA A 114 -2.88 -20.01 6.18
C ALA A 114 -3.52 -21.41 6.10
N SER A 115 -4.79 -21.48 5.66
CA SER A 115 -5.52 -22.75 5.51
C SER A 115 -4.91 -23.70 4.46
N GLU A 116 -4.09 -23.19 3.54
CA GLU A 116 -3.47 -23.94 2.45
C GLU A 116 -2.04 -24.43 2.79
N MET A 117 -1.50 -24.03 3.94
CA MET A 117 -0.09 -24.28 4.35
C MET A 117 0.01 -25.07 5.66
N ILE A 118 -1.06 -25.76 6.04
CA ILE A 118 -1.14 -26.49 7.32
C ILE A 118 -0.06 -27.58 7.47
N PRO A 119 0.24 -28.41 6.45
CA PRO A 119 1.32 -29.40 6.55
C PRO A 119 2.69 -28.77 6.82
N GLU A 120 2.99 -27.65 6.15
CA GLU A 120 4.21 -26.89 6.32
C GLU A 120 4.28 -26.27 7.72
N ILE A 121 3.18 -25.72 8.22
CA ILE A 121 3.07 -25.17 9.57
C ILE A 121 3.34 -26.25 10.62
N ILE A 122 2.68 -27.42 10.51
CA ILE A 122 2.88 -28.54 11.45
C ILE A 122 4.35 -28.98 11.44
N THR A 123 4.96 -29.07 10.26
CA THR A 123 6.39 -29.44 10.13
C THR A 123 7.29 -28.41 10.82
N PHE A 124 7.06 -27.13 10.57
CA PHE A 124 7.83 -26.03 11.17
C PHE A 124 7.73 -26.03 12.70
N VAL A 125 6.52 -26.21 13.24
CA VAL A 125 6.30 -26.28 14.69
C VAL A 125 6.98 -27.52 15.30
N ALA A 126 6.92 -28.67 14.64
CA ALA A 126 7.62 -29.88 15.08
C ALA A 126 9.15 -29.68 15.15
N ASP A 127 9.72 -28.97 14.19
CA ASP A 127 11.15 -28.64 14.18
C ASP A 127 11.53 -27.67 15.32
N LEU A 128 10.69 -26.68 15.62
CA LEU A 128 10.88 -25.81 16.77
C LEU A 128 10.83 -26.58 18.10
N ILE A 129 9.91 -27.55 18.25
CA ILE A 129 9.85 -28.44 19.42
C ILE A 129 11.14 -29.27 19.53
N LYS A 130 11.58 -29.88 18.43
CA LYS A 130 12.82 -30.68 18.39
C LYS A 130 14.05 -29.89 18.79
N LYS A 131 14.11 -28.60 18.46
CA LYS A 131 15.18 -27.67 18.87
C LYS A 131 14.97 -27.10 20.28
N GLY A 132 13.86 -27.44 20.91
CA GLY A 132 13.44 -27.00 22.23
C GLY A 132 13.05 -25.53 22.31
N TYR A 133 12.74 -24.89 21.17
CA TYR A 133 12.18 -23.54 21.11
C TYR A 133 10.66 -23.53 21.30
N ALA A 134 10.01 -24.69 21.25
CA ALA A 134 8.58 -24.82 21.49
C ALA A 134 8.25 -26.00 22.42
N TYR A 135 7.05 -26.00 22.99
CA TYR A 135 6.52 -27.07 23.84
C TYR A 135 5.02 -27.20 23.68
N GLU A 136 4.54 -28.43 23.86
CA GLU A 136 3.12 -28.75 23.92
C GLU A 136 2.63 -28.65 25.36
N ALA A 137 1.40 -28.16 25.53
CA ALA A 137 0.68 -28.09 26.79
C ALA A 137 -0.83 -28.20 26.53
N ASP A 138 -1.43 -29.31 26.93
CA ASP A 138 -2.87 -29.60 26.81
C ASP A 138 -3.43 -29.41 25.38
N GLY A 139 -2.66 -29.82 24.37
CA GLY A 139 -2.98 -29.74 22.94
C GLY A 139 -2.61 -28.41 22.26
N ASP A 140 -2.32 -27.37 23.04
CA ASP A 140 -1.70 -26.15 22.52
C ASP A 140 -0.19 -26.35 22.35
N VAL A 141 0.43 -25.62 21.43
CA VAL A 141 1.89 -25.54 21.31
C VAL A 141 2.33 -24.09 21.43
N TYR A 142 3.23 -23.81 22.37
CA TYR A 142 3.76 -22.48 22.64
C TYR A 142 5.23 -22.37 22.24
N TYR A 143 5.65 -21.17 21.84
CA TYR A 143 7.05 -20.81 21.63
C TYR A 143 7.66 -20.23 22.91
N ARG A 144 8.88 -20.66 23.26
CA ARG A 144 9.69 -20.15 24.36
C ARG A 144 10.39 -18.86 23.98
N ALA A 145 9.75 -17.72 24.20
CA ALA A 145 10.26 -16.42 23.76
C ALA A 145 11.64 -16.11 24.39
N ARG A 146 11.81 -16.38 25.70
CA ARG A 146 13.09 -16.16 26.42
C ARG A 146 14.25 -16.99 25.90
N LYS A 147 14.00 -18.14 25.26
CA LYS A 147 15.08 -18.96 24.69
C LYS A 147 15.74 -18.28 23.49
N PHE A 148 15.02 -17.38 22.81
CA PHE A 148 15.58 -16.57 21.74
C PHE A 148 16.28 -15.34 22.34
N ALA A 149 17.61 -15.39 22.45
CA ALA A 149 18.41 -14.38 23.16
C ALA A 149 18.22 -12.94 22.65
N ARG A 150 17.76 -12.77 21.40
CA ARG A 150 17.59 -11.49 20.70
C ARG A 150 16.12 -11.03 20.65
N TYR A 151 15.23 -11.67 21.43
CA TYR A 151 13.82 -11.33 21.44
C TYR A 151 13.59 -9.90 21.94
N GLY A 152 12.87 -9.08 21.17
CA GLY A 152 12.59 -7.67 21.49
C GLY A 152 13.50 -6.67 20.75
N GLU A 153 14.48 -7.13 19.97
CA GLU A 153 15.42 -6.27 19.24
C GLU A 153 14.74 -5.40 18.18
N LEU A 154 13.76 -5.95 17.44
CA LEU A 154 13.07 -5.21 16.38
C LEU A 154 12.26 -4.05 16.98
N SER A 155 11.49 -4.36 18.02
CA SER A 155 10.58 -3.42 18.71
C SER A 155 11.26 -2.50 19.72
N ASN A 156 12.56 -2.70 19.99
CA ASN A 156 13.32 -2.00 21.03
C ASN A 156 12.79 -2.22 22.45
N LYS A 157 12.15 -3.35 22.71
CA LYS A 157 11.55 -3.65 24.01
C LYS A 157 12.47 -4.58 24.80
N LYS A 158 12.60 -4.33 26.10
CA LYS A 158 13.29 -5.26 27.00
C LYS A 158 12.32 -6.38 27.38
N VAL A 159 12.78 -7.61 27.26
CA VAL A 159 12.02 -8.83 27.58
C VAL A 159 11.38 -8.76 28.97
N ASP A 160 12.10 -8.25 29.97
CA ASP A 160 11.60 -8.19 31.35
C ASP A 160 10.49 -7.15 31.56
N GLU A 161 10.42 -6.11 30.72
CA GLU A 161 9.32 -5.13 30.75
C GLU A 161 8.05 -5.71 30.10
N LEU A 162 8.20 -6.58 29.10
CA LEU A 162 7.09 -7.30 28.45
C LEU A 162 6.41 -8.27 29.42
N GLU A 163 7.21 -8.99 30.21
CA GLU A 163 6.71 -9.93 31.21
C GLU A 163 5.83 -9.23 32.26
N GLN A 164 6.24 -8.07 32.76
CA GLN A 164 5.44 -7.32 33.74
C GLN A 164 4.08 -6.90 33.19
N GLY A 165 4.01 -6.51 31.91
CA GLY A 165 2.75 -6.18 31.25
C GLY A 165 1.86 -7.40 31.02
N ALA A 166 2.43 -8.50 30.51
CA ALA A 166 1.71 -9.76 30.30
C ALA A 166 1.19 -10.33 31.63
N SER A 167 1.99 -10.24 32.70
CA SER A 167 1.66 -10.68 34.06
C SER A 167 0.69 -9.76 34.81
N GLN A 168 0.19 -8.69 34.20
CA GLN A 168 -0.92 -7.90 34.75
C GLN A 168 -2.27 -8.27 34.15
N HIS A 169 -2.29 -9.04 33.06
CA HIS A 169 -3.50 -9.54 32.39
C HIS A 169 -3.95 -10.93 32.89
N VAL A 170 -3.58 -11.29 34.12
CA VAL A 170 -3.66 -12.67 34.63
C VAL A 170 -5.05 -12.96 35.18
N ALA A 171 -5.92 -13.53 34.33
CA ALA A 171 -7.14 -14.19 34.77
C ALA A 171 -7.56 -15.42 33.93
N ASP A 172 -6.85 -15.75 32.85
CA ASP A 172 -7.33 -16.75 31.89
C ASP A 172 -6.54 -18.07 31.94
N GLU A 173 -7.25 -19.19 31.72
CA GLU A 173 -6.72 -20.56 31.68
C GLU A 173 -5.55 -20.74 30.68
N GLU A 174 -5.47 -19.89 29.66
CA GLU A 174 -4.38 -19.89 28.67
C GLU A 174 -3.04 -19.49 29.32
N THR A 175 -3.03 -18.51 30.21
CA THR A 175 -1.79 -18.04 30.88
C THR A 175 -1.24 -19.10 31.83
N ALA A 176 -2.10 -19.96 32.39
CA ALA A 176 -1.68 -21.04 33.27
C ALA A 176 -0.96 -22.19 32.54
N ARG A 177 -1.13 -22.32 31.21
CA ARG A 177 -0.47 -23.35 30.38
C ARG A 177 0.93 -22.95 29.94
N LYS A 178 1.27 -21.66 30.03
CA LYS A 178 2.55 -21.13 29.57
C LYS A 178 3.62 -21.32 30.66
N GLU A 179 4.80 -21.79 30.25
CA GLU A 179 6.02 -21.80 31.07
C GLU A 179 6.46 -20.36 31.43
N ASP A 180 6.23 -19.40 30.54
CA ASP A 180 6.52 -17.98 30.74
C ASP A 180 5.38 -17.09 30.19
N PRO A 181 4.98 -16.00 30.89
CA PRO A 181 3.93 -15.08 30.43
C PRO A 181 4.12 -14.48 29.03
N ILE A 182 5.36 -14.35 28.54
CA ILE A 182 5.64 -13.82 27.19
C ILE A 182 5.64 -14.88 26.09
N ASP A 183 5.47 -16.16 26.44
CA ASP A 183 5.33 -17.22 25.46
C ASP A 183 4.03 -17.05 24.64
N PHE A 184 4.09 -17.42 23.37
CA PHE A 184 3.00 -17.22 22.43
C PHE A 184 2.66 -18.50 21.68
N ALA A 185 1.39 -18.66 21.32
CA ALA A 185 0.90 -19.86 20.65
C ALA A 185 1.43 -19.96 19.20
N LEU A 186 1.94 -21.13 18.87
CA LEU A 186 2.26 -21.60 17.52
C LEU A 186 1.12 -22.44 16.95
N TRP A 187 0.48 -23.23 17.81
CA TRP A 187 -0.68 -24.06 17.49
C TRP A 187 -1.68 -23.97 18.64
N LYS A 188 -2.96 -23.81 18.32
CA LYS A 188 -4.04 -23.73 19.30
C LYS A 188 -4.95 -24.94 19.16
N ALA A 189 -5.20 -25.65 20.26
CA ALA A 189 -6.20 -26.71 20.31
C ALA A 189 -7.57 -26.15 19.94
N ALA A 190 -8.32 -26.89 19.12
CA ALA A 190 -9.61 -26.43 18.65
C ALA A 190 -10.68 -26.62 19.73
N LYS A 191 -11.54 -25.60 19.91
CA LYS A 191 -12.76 -25.73 20.71
C LYS A 191 -13.85 -26.45 19.91
N PRO A 192 -14.84 -27.09 20.56
CA PRO A 192 -15.93 -27.76 19.86
C PRO A 192 -16.63 -26.83 18.86
N GLY A 193 -16.72 -27.27 17.60
CA GLY A 193 -17.37 -26.51 16.53
C GLY A 193 -16.46 -25.51 15.79
N GLU A 194 -15.22 -25.30 16.24
CA GLU A 194 -14.25 -24.50 15.50
C GLU A 194 -13.67 -25.26 14.30
N ILE A 195 -13.24 -24.52 13.27
CA ILE A 195 -12.43 -25.07 12.19
C ILE A 195 -11.12 -25.61 12.74
N SER A 196 -10.71 -26.80 12.28
CA SER A 196 -9.53 -27.48 12.78
C SER A 196 -8.93 -28.45 11.78
N TRP A 197 -7.67 -28.82 12.03
CA TRP A 197 -6.89 -29.81 11.31
C TRP A 197 -6.25 -30.79 12.29
N ASP A 198 -6.07 -32.02 11.84
CA ASP A 198 -5.33 -33.03 12.60
C ASP A 198 -3.85 -32.68 12.68
N SER A 199 -3.27 -32.81 13.87
CA SER A 199 -1.85 -32.59 14.11
C SER A 199 -1.30 -33.61 15.12
N PRO A 200 0.03 -33.72 15.27
CA PRO A 200 0.65 -34.55 16.31
C PRO A 200 0.24 -34.19 17.74
N TRP A 201 -0.32 -32.99 17.95
CA TRP A 201 -0.75 -32.48 19.25
C TRP A 201 -2.28 -32.50 19.41
N GLY A 202 -3.00 -33.15 18.50
CA GLY A 202 -4.46 -33.19 18.45
C GLY A 202 -5.06 -32.20 17.45
N ALA A 203 -6.40 -32.18 17.37
CA ALA A 203 -7.12 -31.30 16.46
C ALA A 203 -6.96 -29.84 16.88
N GLY A 204 -6.52 -28.99 15.96
CA GLY A 204 -6.25 -27.59 16.26
C GLY A 204 -6.06 -26.75 15.01
N ARG A 205 -5.42 -25.59 15.18
CA ARG A 205 -5.22 -24.59 14.13
C ARG A 205 -3.97 -23.75 14.43
N PRO A 206 -3.37 -23.10 13.42
CA PRO A 206 -2.24 -22.22 13.64
C PRO A 206 -2.53 -21.07 14.61
N GLY A 207 -1.51 -20.64 15.34
CA GLY A 207 -1.47 -19.31 15.95
C GLY A 207 -1.12 -18.24 14.93
N TRP A 208 -1.61 -17.02 15.10
CA TRP A 208 -1.51 -15.95 14.10
C TRP A 208 -0.08 -15.70 13.54
N HIS A 209 0.95 -15.82 14.37
CA HIS A 209 2.32 -15.48 13.98
C HIS A 209 2.98 -16.53 13.08
N ILE A 210 2.68 -17.82 13.27
CA ILE A 210 3.40 -18.92 12.59
C ILE A 210 3.16 -18.95 11.09
N GLU A 211 1.98 -18.45 10.69
CA GLU A 211 1.55 -18.41 9.30
C GLU A 211 2.55 -17.63 8.44
N CYS A 212 2.90 -16.41 8.86
CA CYS A 212 3.78 -15.52 8.09
C CYS A 212 5.22 -16.04 8.02
N SER A 213 5.76 -16.60 9.11
CA SER A 213 7.07 -17.27 9.09
C SER A 213 7.11 -18.42 8.09
N VAL A 214 6.08 -19.27 8.06
CA VAL A 214 6.04 -20.44 7.16
C VAL A 214 5.81 -20.01 5.72
N MET A 215 4.82 -19.16 5.45
CA MET A 215 4.49 -18.71 4.09
C MET A 215 5.66 -17.95 3.44
N SER A 216 6.28 -17.02 4.17
CA SER A 216 7.40 -16.23 3.65
C SER A 216 8.63 -17.10 3.36
N THR A 217 9.01 -17.98 4.29
CA THR A 217 10.19 -18.84 4.11
C THR A 217 9.99 -19.90 3.03
N THR A 218 8.77 -20.40 2.86
CA THR A 218 8.42 -21.38 1.81
C THR A 218 8.46 -20.75 0.42
N LEU A 219 7.92 -19.54 0.24
CA LEU A 219 7.78 -18.92 -1.07
C LEU A 219 9.01 -18.12 -1.51
N LEU A 220 9.67 -17.44 -0.58
CA LEU A 220 10.76 -16.50 -0.88
C LEU A 220 12.13 -17.04 -0.42
N GLY A 221 12.14 -17.99 0.52
CA GLY A 221 13.35 -18.61 1.06
C GLY A 221 13.67 -18.15 2.49
N LYS A 222 14.68 -18.80 3.08
CA LYS A 222 15.04 -18.65 4.51
C LYS A 222 15.51 -17.25 4.92
N THR A 223 16.09 -16.52 3.98
CA THR A 223 16.46 -15.11 4.14
C THR A 223 15.83 -14.31 3.00
N ILE A 224 15.11 -13.23 3.32
CA ILE A 224 14.47 -12.34 2.35
C ILE A 224 15.05 -10.92 2.42
N ASP A 225 14.84 -10.15 1.36
CA ASP A 225 15.34 -8.77 1.29
C ASP A 225 14.55 -7.85 2.22
N ILE A 226 13.24 -7.80 2.02
CA ILE A 226 12.37 -6.83 2.68
C ILE A 226 11.19 -7.56 3.33
N HIS A 227 10.91 -7.21 4.60
CA HIS A 227 9.66 -7.55 5.26
C HIS A 227 8.95 -6.28 5.70
N GLY A 228 7.69 -6.13 5.27
CA GLY A 228 6.87 -4.96 5.48
C GLY A 228 5.60 -5.21 6.31
N GLY A 229 5.11 -4.17 6.98
CA GLY A 229 3.79 -4.18 7.61
C GLY A 229 3.42 -2.83 8.24
N GLY A 230 2.27 -2.76 8.91
CA GLY A 230 1.93 -1.63 9.76
C GLY A 230 2.85 -1.55 10.98
N GLN A 231 3.08 -0.36 11.53
CA GLN A 231 3.89 -0.17 12.75
C GLN A 231 3.37 -0.99 13.94
N ASP A 232 2.08 -1.31 14.02
CA ASP A 232 1.53 -2.19 15.05
C ASP A 232 1.93 -3.67 14.88
N LEU A 233 2.48 -4.05 13.73
CA LEU A 233 3.03 -5.39 13.53
C LEU A 233 4.48 -5.51 14.01
N GLU A 234 5.18 -4.41 14.30
CA GLU A 234 6.54 -4.45 14.89
C GLU A 234 6.56 -5.34 16.14
N PHE A 235 5.54 -5.21 16.98
CA PHE A 235 5.34 -6.06 18.16
C PHE A 235 3.87 -6.34 18.42
N PRO A 236 3.48 -7.60 18.72
CA PRO A 236 4.36 -8.75 18.86
C PRO A 236 4.64 -9.49 17.54
N HIS A 237 3.94 -9.15 16.45
CA HIS A 237 3.85 -10.02 15.27
C HIS A 237 5.20 -10.29 14.59
N HIS A 238 5.86 -9.27 14.06
CA HIS A 238 7.14 -9.42 13.36
C HIS A 238 8.29 -9.84 14.30
N GLU A 239 8.25 -9.43 15.57
CA GLU A 239 9.20 -9.91 16.59
C GLU A 239 9.09 -11.44 16.76
N ASN A 240 7.86 -11.96 16.80
CA ASN A 240 7.60 -13.40 16.88
C ASN A 240 8.05 -14.12 15.61
N GLU A 241 7.83 -13.52 14.44
CA GLU A 241 8.28 -14.12 13.17
C GLU A 241 9.81 -14.21 13.07
N ILE A 242 10.55 -13.20 13.53
CA ILE A 242 12.02 -13.27 13.62
C ILE A 242 12.40 -14.46 14.52
N ALA A 243 11.82 -14.55 15.71
CA ALA A 243 12.16 -15.59 16.66
C ALA A 243 11.90 -17.00 16.08
N GLN A 244 10.73 -17.20 15.47
CA GLN A 244 10.33 -18.47 14.83
C GLN A 244 11.24 -18.81 13.65
N SER A 245 11.40 -17.89 12.70
CA SER A 245 12.15 -18.10 11.47
C SER A 245 13.65 -18.30 11.72
N GLU A 246 14.28 -17.50 12.59
CA GLU A 246 15.70 -17.65 12.86
C GLU A 246 15.99 -18.90 13.72
N ALA A 247 15.10 -19.29 14.63
CA ALA A 247 15.23 -20.53 15.41
C ALA A 247 15.05 -21.79 14.54
N GLU A 248 14.10 -21.79 13.62
CA GLU A 248 13.90 -22.88 12.67
C GLU A 248 15.02 -22.92 11.63
N THR A 249 15.41 -21.81 11.03
CA THR A 249 16.35 -21.86 9.90
C THR A 249 17.83 -21.86 10.33
N GLY A 250 18.13 -21.33 11.52
CA GLY A 250 19.49 -21.02 11.96
C GLY A 250 20.16 -19.89 11.17
N GLN A 251 19.39 -19.10 10.41
CA GLN A 251 19.87 -18.03 9.53
C GLN A 251 19.17 -16.71 9.87
N LYS A 252 19.76 -15.59 9.43
CA LYS A 252 19.09 -14.29 9.49
C LYS A 252 17.82 -14.32 8.64
N PHE A 253 16.69 -13.87 9.18
CA PHE A 253 15.42 -13.97 8.46
C PHE A 253 15.23 -12.85 7.42
N VAL A 254 15.44 -11.59 7.78
CA VAL A 254 15.11 -10.43 6.92
C VAL A 254 16.24 -9.41 6.94
N ASN A 255 16.60 -8.85 5.77
CA ASN A 255 17.61 -7.80 5.71
C ASN A 255 17.09 -6.41 6.10
N TYR A 256 15.95 -6.00 5.56
CA TYR A 256 15.35 -4.69 5.77
C TYR A 256 13.90 -4.81 6.28
N TRP A 257 13.66 -4.33 7.50
CA TRP A 257 12.32 -4.23 8.07
C TRP A 257 11.73 -2.85 7.80
N MET A 258 10.58 -2.79 7.15
CA MET A 258 9.91 -1.54 6.77
C MET A 258 8.52 -1.47 7.42
N HIS A 259 8.21 -0.38 8.10
CA HIS A 259 6.92 -0.23 8.78
C HIS A 259 6.22 1.08 8.41
N ASN A 260 4.96 1.01 8.00
CA ASN A 260 4.17 2.21 7.71
C ASN A 260 3.50 2.76 8.98
N GLY A 261 3.38 4.09 9.06
CA GLY A 261 2.68 4.78 10.13
C GLY A 261 1.15 4.60 10.06
N PHE A 262 0.50 4.91 11.18
CA PHE A 262 -0.96 4.78 11.34
C PHE A 262 -1.77 5.79 10.53
N VAL A 263 -3.05 5.48 10.34
CA VAL A 263 -4.08 6.46 9.96
C VAL A 263 -4.76 6.95 11.23
N THR A 264 -4.80 8.27 11.42
CA THR A 264 -5.50 8.93 12.54
C THR A 264 -6.77 9.63 12.05
N ILE A 265 -7.75 9.81 12.95
CA ILE A 265 -9.01 10.51 12.71
C ILE A 265 -9.33 11.47 13.87
N GLY A 266 -10.10 12.52 13.60
CA GLY A 266 -10.53 13.49 14.61
C GLY A 266 -9.55 14.66 14.81
N GLU A 267 -9.87 15.55 15.74
CA GLU A 267 -9.03 16.70 16.12
C GLU A 267 -7.86 16.32 17.02
N ASP A 268 -8.00 15.25 17.80
CA ASP A 268 -7.00 14.74 18.74
C ASP A 268 -6.08 13.67 18.13
N ASP A 269 -6.11 13.47 16.80
CA ASP A 269 -5.32 12.46 16.09
C ASP A 269 -5.46 11.03 16.66
N GLU A 270 -6.69 10.65 17.05
CA GLU A 270 -6.98 9.31 17.55
C GLU A 270 -6.70 8.24 16.48
N LYS A 271 -6.06 7.14 16.88
CA LYS A 271 -5.85 5.98 15.98
C LYS A 271 -7.21 5.45 15.53
N MET A 272 -7.36 5.23 14.22
CA MET A 272 -8.54 4.56 13.70
C MET A 272 -8.53 3.08 14.11
N SER A 273 -9.60 2.62 14.74
CA SER A 273 -9.75 1.20 15.09
C SER A 273 -11.21 0.77 15.18
N LYS A 274 -11.48 -0.52 14.89
CA LYS A 274 -12.83 -1.09 15.02
C LYS A 274 -13.35 -0.99 16.47
N SER A 275 -12.48 -1.15 17.46
CA SER A 275 -12.82 -1.05 18.89
C SER A 275 -13.30 0.34 19.31
N LEU A 276 -12.88 1.40 18.61
CA LEU A 276 -13.32 2.78 18.87
C LEU A 276 -14.55 3.18 18.04
N GLY A 277 -15.05 2.30 17.16
CA GLY A 277 -16.22 2.58 16.32
C GLY A 277 -16.04 3.71 15.29
N ASN A 278 -14.82 4.24 15.14
CA ASN A 278 -14.49 5.43 14.34
C ASN A 278 -13.89 5.09 12.96
N PHE A 279 -14.05 3.85 12.48
CA PHE A 279 -13.40 3.37 11.26
C PHE A 279 -14.25 3.56 10.01
N ILE A 280 -13.60 3.93 8.91
CA ILE A 280 -14.21 4.11 7.58
C ILE A 280 -13.70 2.99 6.68
N THR A 281 -14.61 2.24 6.07
CA THR A 281 -14.26 1.16 5.13
C THR A 281 -13.82 1.73 3.79
N VAL A 282 -12.89 1.06 3.11
CA VAL A 282 -12.59 1.38 1.70
C VAL A 282 -13.83 1.16 0.86
N HIS A 283 -14.55 0.06 1.11
CA HIS A 283 -15.77 -0.30 0.42
C HIS A 283 -16.80 0.84 0.33
N ASP A 284 -16.97 1.60 1.42
CA ASP A 284 -17.95 2.68 1.49
C ASP A 284 -17.42 4.01 1.00
N ILE A 285 -16.19 4.40 1.38
CA ILE A 285 -15.66 5.73 1.01
C ILE A 285 -15.49 5.88 -0.51
N VAL A 286 -15.13 4.81 -1.22
CA VAL A 286 -14.97 4.83 -2.69
C VAL A 286 -16.28 4.99 -3.45
N LYS A 287 -17.43 4.91 -2.77
CA LYS A 287 -18.75 5.21 -3.37
C LYS A 287 -18.99 6.71 -3.47
N THR A 288 -18.31 7.51 -2.65
CA THR A 288 -18.50 8.98 -2.55
C THR A 288 -17.25 9.78 -2.86
N VAL A 289 -16.07 9.16 -2.84
CA VAL A 289 -14.77 9.78 -3.10
C VAL A 289 -14.12 9.04 -4.26
N ASP A 290 -13.56 9.78 -5.23
CA ASP A 290 -12.74 9.17 -6.30
C ASP A 290 -11.59 8.36 -5.67
N PRO A 291 -11.50 7.04 -5.95
CA PRO A 291 -10.43 6.20 -5.45
C PRO A 291 -9.01 6.75 -5.69
N GLN A 292 -8.78 7.48 -6.79
CA GLN A 292 -7.49 8.10 -7.07
C GLN A 292 -7.16 9.23 -6.09
N VAL A 293 -8.17 9.97 -5.61
CA VAL A 293 -7.98 11.02 -4.59
C VAL A 293 -7.56 10.37 -3.26
N LEU A 294 -8.23 9.30 -2.86
CA LEU A 294 -7.88 8.55 -1.65
C LEU A 294 -6.48 7.92 -1.77
N ARG A 295 -6.18 7.29 -2.93
CA ARG A 295 -4.86 6.73 -3.25
C ARG A 295 -3.79 7.80 -3.17
N PHE A 296 -4.00 8.96 -3.79
CA PHE A 296 -3.02 10.05 -3.83
C PHE A 296 -2.74 10.63 -2.43
N LEU A 297 -3.79 10.91 -1.65
CA LEU A 297 -3.66 11.40 -0.27
C LEU A 297 -2.74 10.50 0.55
N MET A 298 -2.93 9.19 0.46
CA MET A 298 -2.07 8.23 1.14
C MET A 298 -0.68 8.20 0.49
N ALA A 299 -0.57 8.06 -0.82
CA ALA A 299 0.72 7.98 -1.53
C ALA A 299 1.64 9.18 -1.28
N SER A 300 1.06 10.36 -1.07
CA SER A 300 1.78 11.63 -0.92
C SER A 300 2.35 11.87 0.47
N THR A 301 2.09 10.96 1.42
CA THR A 301 2.58 11.06 2.80
C THR A 301 3.65 10.01 3.04
N GLN A 302 4.85 10.41 3.49
CA GLN A 302 5.95 9.50 3.84
C GLN A 302 5.43 8.27 4.59
N TYR A 303 5.71 7.07 4.09
CA TYR A 303 5.07 5.83 4.53
C TYR A 303 5.19 5.61 6.03
N ARG A 304 6.35 5.96 6.63
CA ARG A 304 6.63 5.85 8.08
C ARG A 304 5.90 6.88 8.95
N ARG A 305 5.36 7.94 8.36
CA ARG A 305 4.66 8.99 9.11
C ARG A 305 3.19 8.64 9.27
N PRO A 306 2.59 8.95 10.43
CA PRO A 306 1.15 8.94 10.57
C PRO A 306 0.50 9.84 9.52
N ILE A 307 -0.67 9.45 9.04
CA ILE A 307 -1.48 10.25 8.14
C ILE A 307 -2.83 10.53 8.79
N ARG A 308 -3.18 11.81 8.87
CA ARG A 308 -4.48 12.23 9.37
C ARG A 308 -5.50 12.18 8.25
N TYR A 309 -6.56 11.41 8.45
CA TYR A 309 -7.72 11.42 7.57
C TYR A 309 -8.62 12.62 7.91
N SER A 310 -8.90 13.45 6.90
CA SER A 310 -9.85 14.56 7.00
C SER A 310 -10.46 14.90 5.64
N GLU A 311 -11.66 15.46 5.63
CA GLU A 311 -12.28 15.97 4.39
C GLU A 311 -11.43 17.08 3.74
N ALA A 312 -10.78 17.92 4.55
CA ALA A 312 -9.89 18.96 4.07
C ALA A 312 -8.69 18.36 3.32
N GLY A 313 -8.10 17.29 3.86
CA GLY A 313 -7.01 16.54 3.23
C GLY A 313 -7.44 15.88 1.91
N LEU A 314 -8.65 15.32 1.84
CA LEU A 314 -9.20 14.77 0.59
C LEU A 314 -9.38 15.87 -0.46
N LYS A 315 -9.99 17.00 -0.10
CA LYS A 315 -10.17 18.14 -1.03
C LYS A 315 -8.84 18.72 -1.50
N GLU A 316 -7.81 18.70 -0.67
CA GLU A 316 -6.47 19.11 -1.05
C GLU A 316 -5.82 18.13 -2.04
N ALA A 317 -5.91 16.83 -1.76
CA ALA A 317 -5.45 15.78 -2.66
C ALA A 317 -6.14 15.86 -4.04
N GLU A 318 -7.45 16.12 -4.06
CA GLU A 318 -8.24 16.33 -5.28
C GLU A 318 -7.72 17.53 -6.10
N ARG A 319 -7.56 18.71 -5.47
CA ARG A 319 -7.01 19.90 -6.14
C ARG A 319 -5.60 19.66 -6.69
N ASN A 320 -4.78 18.92 -5.95
CA ASN A 320 -3.43 18.59 -6.36
C ASN A 320 -3.42 17.66 -7.59
N LEU A 321 -4.29 16.64 -7.61
CA LEU A 321 -4.48 15.79 -8.80
C LEU A 321 -5.00 16.59 -10.00
N GLU A 322 -5.98 17.48 -9.79
CA GLU A 322 -6.51 18.34 -10.85
C GLU A 322 -5.40 19.20 -11.46
N ARG A 323 -4.54 19.81 -10.63
CA ARG A 323 -3.40 20.61 -11.10
C ARG A 323 -2.44 19.79 -11.98
N LEU A 324 -2.15 18.55 -11.60
CA LEU A 324 -1.27 17.65 -12.35
C LEU A 324 -1.91 17.22 -13.68
N LYS A 325 -3.22 16.95 -13.66
CA LYS A 325 -4.01 16.64 -14.86
C LYS A 325 -4.06 17.83 -15.83
N ILE A 326 -4.29 19.05 -15.34
CA ILE A 326 -4.29 20.27 -16.18
C ILE A 326 -2.96 20.44 -16.93
N ALA A 327 -1.82 20.22 -16.27
CA ALA A 327 -0.52 20.30 -16.93
C ALA A 327 -0.35 19.24 -18.03
N ARG A 328 -0.82 18.02 -17.77
CA ARG A 328 -0.85 16.93 -18.76
C ARG A 328 -1.70 17.30 -19.98
N ASP A 329 -2.89 17.82 -19.75
CA ASP A 329 -3.86 18.15 -20.78
C ASP A 329 -3.37 19.32 -21.63
N ALA A 330 -2.72 20.31 -21.02
CA ALA A 330 -2.10 21.43 -21.73
C ALA A 330 -1.04 20.95 -22.73
N VAL A 331 -0.15 20.04 -22.32
CA VAL A 331 0.87 19.45 -23.21
C VAL A 331 0.25 18.53 -24.25
N SER A 332 -0.72 17.69 -23.86
CA SER A 332 -1.42 16.77 -24.77
C SER A 332 -2.16 17.52 -25.87
N TYR A 333 -2.82 18.63 -25.54
CA TYR A 333 -3.44 19.52 -26.50
C TYR A 333 -2.39 20.15 -27.43
N ARG A 334 -1.28 20.65 -26.85
CA ARG A 334 -0.23 21.31 -27.63
C ARG A 334 0.46 20.38 -28.62
N LEU A 335 0.55 19.08 -28.31
CA LEU A 335 1.12 18.05 -29.17
C LEU A 335 0.48 18.00 -30.57
N LYS A 336 -0.80 18.37 -30.70
CA LYS A 336 -1.53 18.39 -31.99
C LYS A 336 -0.94 19.37 -33.01
N ASN A 337 -0.29 20.43 -32.54
CA ASN A 337 0.29 21.50 -33.38
C ASN A 337 1.80 21.65 -33.13
N ALA A 338 2.47 20.60 -32.67
CA ALA A 338 3.90 20.60 -32.40
C ALA A 338 4.71 20.46 -33.70
N ALA A 339 5.88 21.11 -33.76
CA ALA A 339 6.82 20.92 -34.85
C ALA A 339 7.61 19.62 -34.65
N ALA A 340 7.90 18.91 -35.75
CA ALA A 340 8.76 17.74 -35.69
C ALA A 340 10.15 18.12 -35.17
N GLY A 341 10.70 17.30 -34.27
CA GLY A 341 12.03 17.49 -33.70
C GLY A 341 12.04 17.45 -32.17
N THR A 342 13.18 17.85 -31.61
CA THR A 342 13.51 17.79 -30.18
C THR A 342 14.09 19.13 -29.75
N ASP A 343 13.72 19.59 -28.55
CA ASP A 343 14.34 20.76 -27.92
C ASP A 343 15.41 20.32 -26.93
N ALA A 344 16.68 20.42 -27.32
CA ALA A 344 17.80 19.94 -26.52
C ALA A 344 17.92 20.63 -25.15
N ALA A 345 17.50 21.90 -25.03
CA ALA A 345 17.55 22.61 -23.76
C ALA A 345 16.47 22.12 -22.80
N LEU A 346 15.28 21.83 -23.30
CA LEU A 346 14.21 21.22 -22.51
C LEU A 346 14.54 19.77 -22.14
N GLU A 347 15.12 18.96 -23.04
CA GLU A 347 15.58 17.61 -22.70
C GLU A 347 16.61 17.63 -21.56
N ALA A 348 17.56 18.58 -21.58
CA ALA A 348 18.53 18.72 -20.50
C ALA A 348 17.86 19.04 -19.15
N LYS A 349 16.82 19.89 -19.14
CA LYS A 349 16.01 20.16 -17.93
C LYS A 349 15.25 18.93 -17.48
N LEU A 350 14.67 18.15 -18.40
CA LEU A 350 13.95 16.92 -18.07
C LEU A 350 14.87 15.87 -17.43
N ASN A 351 16.10 15.73 -17.94
CA ASN A 351 17.10 14.85 -17.34
C ASN A 351 17.54 15.34 -15.96
N GLY A 352 17.65 16.66 -15.76
CA GLY A 352 17.88 17.25 -14.44
C GLY A 352 16.78 16.88 -13.43
N LEU A 353 15.52 17.09 -13.81
CA LEU A 353 14.37 16.72 -12.97
C LEU A 353 14.34 15.21 -12.68
N GLU A 354 14.72 14.36 -13.63
CA GLU A 354 14.82 12.92 -13.37
C GLU A 354 15.87 12.57 -12.33
N ASN A 355 17.04 13.19 -12.39
CA ASN A 355 18.07 13.00 -11.37
C ASN A 355 17.59 13.47 -10.00
N ASP A 356 16.88 14.61 -9.92
CA ASP A 356 16.34 15.14 -8.68
C ASP A 356 15.23 14.23 -8.12
N PHE A 357 14.34 13.72 -8.98
CA PHE A 357 13.29 12.78 -8.59
C PHE A 357 13.88 11.47 -8.05
N VAL A 358 14.86 10.91 -8.76
CA VAL A 358 15.56 9.69 -8.34
C VAL A 358 16.29 9.93 -7.02
N ALA A 359 17.00 11.06 -6.86
CA ALA A 359 17.70 11.39 -5.62
C ALA A 359 16.75 11.55 -4.43
N ALA A 360 15.59 12.17 -4.62
CA ALA A 360 14.57 12.29 -3.59
C ALA A 360 14.02 10.92 -3.19
N MET A 361 13.58 10.12 -4.16
CA MET A 361 13.00 8.80 -3.88
C MET A 361 14.05 7.78 -3.39
N ASP A 362 15.33 7.95 -3.74
CA ASP A 362 16.46 7.18 -3.20
C ASP A 362 16.64 7.37 -1.69
N ASP A 363 16.17 8.49 -1.14
CA ASP A 363 16.29 8.82 0.28
C ASP A 363 15.13 8.24 1.11
N ASP A 364 15.02 6.91 1.17
CA ASP A 364 13.95 6.19 1.88
C ASP A 364 12.56 6.53 1.33
N ILE A 365 12.41 6.46 0.01
CA ILE A 365 11.15 6.64 -0.73
C ILE A 365 10.48 7.96 -0.31
N ASN A 366 11.26 9.06 -0.36
CA ASN A 366 10.78 10.37 0.11
C ASN A 366 9.76 10.96 -0.87
N VAL A 367 8.51 10.51 -0.73
CA VAL A 367 7.39 10.87 -1.58
C VAL A 367 7.10 12.37 -1.62
N GLN A 368 7.31 13.11 -0.52
CA GLN A 368 7.09 14.56 -0.52
C GLN A 368 8.09 15.29 -1.42
N ASN A 369 9.38 14.96 -1.30
CA ASN A 369 10.40 15.55 -2.15
C ASN A 369 10.25 15.05 -3.60
N GLY A 370 9.90 13.79 -3.81
CA GLY A 370 9.57 13.26 -5.13
C GLY A 370 8.41 14.02 -5.79
N LEU A 371 7.32 14.25 -5.05
CA LEU A 371 6.18 15.03 -5.53
C LEU A 371 6.51 16.50 -5.80
N ALA A 372 7.41 17.11 -5.02
CA ALA A 372 7.89 18.45 -5.31
C ALA A 372 8.50 18.52 -6.74
N VAL A 373 9.29 17.51 -7.12
CA VAL A 373 9.85 17.40 -8.48
C VAL A 373 8.77 17.12 -9.53
N VAL A 374 7.74 16.33 -9.21
CA VAL A 374 6.57 16.13 -10.08
C VAL A 374 5.84 17.45 -10.35
N TYR A 375 5.72 18.33 -9.35
CA TYR A 375 5.13 19.66 -9.54
C TYR A 375 6.02 20.60 -10.36
N GLU A 376 7.34 20.53 -10.22
CA GLU A 376 8.26 21.27 -11.10
C GLU A 376 8.17 20.78 -12.55
N LEU A 377 8.01 19.47 -12.79
CA LEU A 377 7.69 18.95 -14.12
C LEU A 377 6.36 19.52 -14.63
N ALA A 378 5.30 19.52 -13.81
CA ALA A 378 4.00 20.08 -14.20
C ALA A 378 4.09 21.58 -14.54
N LYS A 379 4.93 22.34 -13.83
CA LYS A 379 5.23 23.74 -14.14
C LYS A 379 5.95 23.88 -15.49
N LEU A 380 7.00 23.11 -15.72
CA LEU A 380 7.73 23.10 -17.00
C LEU A 380 6.82 22.72 -18.17
N MET A 381 5.91 21.76 -17.97
CA MET A 381 4.90 21.35 -18.93
C MET A 381 3.97 22.52 -19.32
N ASN A 382 3.46 23.27 -18.33
CA ASN A 382 2.61 24.44 -18.59
C ASN A 382 3.36 25.56 -19.33
N GLU A 383 4.58 25.88 -18.90
CA GLU A 383 5.43 26.88 -19.55
C GLU A 383 5.72 26.51 -21.01
N THR A 384 6.04 25.23 -21.26
CA THR A 384 6.31 24.72 -22.60
C THR A 384 5.05 24.75 -23.46
N ALA A 385 3.90 24.36 -22.92
CA ALA A 385 2.63 24.38 -23.64
C ALA A 385 2.21 25.81 -24.07
N ALA A 386 2.65 26.84 -23.36
CA ALA A 386 2.40 28.24 -23.67
C ALA A 386 3.38 28.85 -24.69
N ALA A 387 4.49 28.17 -25.01
CA ALA A 387 5.50 28.68 -25.95
C ALA A 387 4.97 28.77 -27.39
N ASN A 388 5.53 29.70 -28.17
CA ASN A 388 5.16 29.95 -29.56
C ASN A 388 5.36 28.71 -30.45
N THR A 389 6.48 28.02 -30.27
CA THR A 389 6.86 26.81 -30.98
C THR A 389 7.29 25.77 -29.97
N VAL A 390 6.93 24.51 -30.23
CA VAL A 390 7.24 23.39 -29.34
C VAL A 390 7.69 22.20 -30.19
N ALA A 391 8.58 21.39 -29.61
CA ALA A 391 9.12 20.20 -30.24
C ALA A 391 8.31 18.96 -29.87
N GLN A 392 7.83 18.22 -30.87
CA GLN A 392 6.94 17.07 -30.69
C GLN A 392 7.55 15.99 -29.79
N THR A 393 8.80 15.60 -30.03
CA THR A 393 9.49 14.54 -29.26
C THR A 393 9.61 14.93 -27.79
N THR A 394 9.92 16.19 -27.51
CA THR A 394 10.07 16.70 -26.14
C THR A 394 8.75 16.70 -25.38
N LEU A 395 7.64 17.07 -26.02
CA LEU A 395 6.32 16.97 -25.39
C LEU A 395 5.93 15.53 -25.08
N GLN A 396 6.26 14.59 -25.97
CA GLN A 396 6.03 13.16 -25.74
C GLN A 396 6.86 12.65 -24.55
N HIS A 397 8.12 13.05 -24.45
CA HIS A 397 8.97 12.72 -23.29
C HIS A 397 8.43 13.32 -21.98
N MET A 398 7.93 14.55 -21.99
CA MET A 398 7.27 15.16 -20.81
C MET A 398 6.07 14.33 -20.35
N LEU A 399 5.19 13.96 -21.27
CA LEU A 399 4.00 13.16 -20.96
C LEU A 399 4.37 11.76 -20.46
N ALA A 400 5.39 11.13 -21.05
CA ALA A 400 5.88 9.82 -20.65
C ALA A 400 6.51 9.86 -19.25
N LYS A 401 7.38 10.83 -18.96
CA LYS A 401 7.99 11.01 -17.63
C LYS A 401 6.93 11.30 -16.56
N GLN A 402 5.99 12.21 -16.84
CA GLN A 402 4.91 12.50 -15.91
C GLN A 402 4.08 11.26 -15.61
N ALA A 403 3.69 10.49 -16.65
CA ALA A 403 2.94 9.25 -16.48
C ALA A 403 3.74 8.22 -15.67
N ALA A 404 5.02 8.02 -15.98
CA ALA A 404 5.88 7.08 -15.25
C ALA A 404 6.01 7.45 -13.77
N TRP A 405 6.19 8.73 -13.44
CA TRP A 405 6.32 9.16 -12.04
C TRP A 405 5.00 9.09 -11.29
N LEU A 406 3.88 9.49 -11.91
CA LEU A 406 2.56 9.38 -11.30
C LEU A 406 2.12 7.92 -11.09
N ALA A 407 2.53 7.02 -11.99
CA ALA A 407 2.27 5.60 -11.85
C ALA A 407 2.88 5.02 -10.56
N ILE A 408 4.02 5.53 -10.09
CA ILE A 408 4.62 5.13 -8.79
C ILE A 408 3.66 5.40 -7.63
N PHE A 409 2.89 6.49 -7.70
CA PHE A 409 1.88 6.85 -6.71
C PHE A 409 0.51 6.17 -6.97
N GLY A 410 0.44 5.23 -7.92
CA GLY A 410 -0.79 4.57 -8.33
C GLY A 410 -1.76 5.48 -9.08
N ILE A 411 -1.30 6.61 -9.63
CA ILE A 411 -2.13 7.58 -10.34
C ILE A 411 -2.03 7.38 -11.85
N ALA A 412 -3.17 7.26 -12.51
CA ALA A 412 -3.27 7.06 -13.94
C ALA A 412 -4.37 7.95 -14.53
N PHE A 413 -3.95 9.04 -15.19
CA PHE A 413 -4.88 9.88 -15.93
C PHE A 413 -5.25 9.21 -17.25
N LYS A 414 -6.53 8.81 -17.35
CA LYS A 414 -7.12 8.41 -18.64
C LYS A 414 -7.20 9.65 -19.55
N GLN A 415 -7.05 9.43 -20.84
CA GLN A 415 -7.44 10.45 -21.81
C GLN A 415 -8.96 10.52 -21.81
N ASP A 416 -9.52 11.65 -21.37
CA ASP A 416 -10.94 11.89 -21.53
C ASP A 416 -11.20 12.11 -23.03
N LEU A 417 -11.87 11.14 -23.65
CA LEU A 417 -12.41 11.31 -24.99
C LEU A 417 -13.62 12.25 -24.91
N LEU A 418 -13.76 13.12 -25.90
CA LEU A 418 -14.98 13.90 -26.08
C LEU A 418 -16.10 12.96 -26.49
N ASP A 419 -17.24 13.08 -25.82
CA ASP A 419 -18.49 12.59 -26.39
C ASP A 419 -18.78 13.46 -27.63
N ALA A 420 -19.25 12.84 -28.72
CA ALA A 420 -19.48 13.53 -30.00
C ALA A 420 -20.40 14.77 -29.83
N ASP A 421 -21.30 14.72 -28.87
CA ASP A 421 -22.24 15.81 -28.54
C ASP A 421 -21.51 17.03 -27.92
N VAL A 422 -20.48 16.79 -27.10
CA VAL A 422 -19.65 17.86 -26.52
C VAL A 422 -18.79 18.52 -27.60
N GLU A 423 -18.22 17.74 -28.52
CA GLU A 423 -17.49 18.28 -29.67
C GLU A 423 -18.37 19.19 -30.53
N ALA A 424 -19.62 18.76 -30.77
CA ALA A 424 -20.60 19.56 -31.49
C ALA A 424 -20.94 20.87 -30.78
N LEU A 425 -21.13 20.85 -29.45
CA LEU A 425 -21.39 22.05 -28.65
C LEU A 425 -20.19 23.01 -28.65
N ILE A 426 -18.96 22.51 -28.49
CA ILE A 426 -17.75 23.33 -28.54
C ILE A 426 -17.60 23.97 -29.92
N LYS A 427 -17.86 23.21 -30.99
CA LYS A 427 -17.84 23.74 -32.36
C LYS A 427 -18.90 24.83 -32.55
N ALA A 428 -20.14 24.58 -32.16
CA ALA A 428 -21.23 25.55 -32.27
C ALA A 428 -20.93 26.84 -31.49
N ARG A 429 -20.32 26.72 -30.31
CA ARG A 429 -19.87 27.86 -29.49
C ARG A 429 -18.75 28.64 -30.17
N ASN A 430 -17.78 27.97 -30.78
CA ASN A 430 -16.70 28.62 -31.52
C ASN A 430 -17.22 29.32 -32.79
N ASP A 431 -18.16 28.71 -33.49
CA ASP A 431 -18.85 29.32 -34.65
C ASP A 431 -19.63 30.57 -34.21
N ALA A 432 -20.36 30.52 -33.08
CA ALA A 432 -21.06 31.66 -32.50
C ALA A 432 -20.10 32.81 -32.13
N ARG A 433 -18.94 32.50 -31.52
CA ARG A 433 -17.89 33.51 -31.22
C ARG A 433 -17.32 34.14 -32.49
N ALA A 434 -17.06 33.34 -33.53
CA ALA A 434 -16.57 33.84 -34.81
C ALA A 434 -17.60 34.77 -35.49
N ALA A 435 -18.89 34.45 -35.34
CA ALA A 435 -20.01 35.29 -35.80
C ALA A 435 -20.31 36.50 -34.89
N LYS A 436 -19.58 36.68 -33.77
CA LYS A 436 -19.81 37.69 -32.73
C LYS A 436 -21.16 37.58 -32.01
N ASP A 437 -21.77 36.40 -32.02
CA ASP A 437 -22.95 36.08 -31.20
C ASP A 437 -22.50 35.64 -29.81
N PHE A 438 -22.20 36.62 -28.96
CA PHE A 438 -21.70 36.37 -27.60
C PHE A 438 -22.78 35.78 -26.69
N ALA A 439 -24.06 36.10 -26.91
CA ALA A 439 -25.15 35.55 -26.12
C ALA A 439 -25.28 34.04 -26.34
N LYS A 440 -25.27 33.59 -27.60
CA LYS A 440 -25.30 32.15 -27.90
C LYS A 440 -24.02 31.44 -27.45
N SER A 441 -22.86 32.08 -27.58
CA SER A 441 -21.60 31.55 -27.06
C SER A 441 -21.64 31.32 -25.54
N ASP A 442 -22.19 32.26 -24.78
CA ASP A 442 -22.28 32.16 -23.33
C ASP A 442 -23.32 31.11 -22.90
N GLU A 443 -24.47 31.02 -23.58
CA GLU A 443 -25.47 29.97 -23.35
C GLU A 443 -24.86 28.56 -23.50
N ILE A 444 -24.12 28.32 -24.58
CA ILE A 444 -23.47 27.02 -24.82
C ILE A 444 -22.34 26.77 -23.80
N ARG A 445 -21.61 27.80 -23.36
CA ARG A 445 -20.59 27.66 -22.31
C ARG A 445 -21.24 27.21 -21.00
N ASP A 446 -22.36 27.82 -20.64
CA ASP A 446 -23.06 27.53 -19.39
C ASP A 446 -23.71 26.13 -19.44
N GLU A 447 -24.21 25.70 -20.60
CA GLU A 447 -24.67 24.32 -20.86
C GLU A 447 -23.53 23.31 -20.68
N LEU A 448 -22.37 23.57 -21.30
CA LEU A 448 -21.18 22.74 -21.14
C LEU A 448 -20.74 22.69 -19.69
N GLN A 449 -20.74 23.82 -18.98
CA GLN A 449 -20.39 23.89 -17.57
C GLN A 449 -21.36 23.08 -16.69
N ALA A 450 -22.66 23.07 -17.01
CA ALA A 450 -23.66 22.25 -16.32
C ALA A 450 -23.45 20.75 -16.54
N GLN A 451 -22.89 20.35 -17.69
CA GLN A 451 -22.44 18.98 -17.97
C GLN A 451 -21.07 18.66 -17.31
N GLY A 452 -20.54 19.58 -16.50
CA GLY A 452 -19.23 19.47 -15.87
C GLY A 452 -18.09 19.77 -16.83
N ILE A 453 -18.30 20.50 -17.93
CA ILE A 453 -17.27 20.79 -18.94
C ILE A 453 -16.87 22.26 -18.86
N LEU A 454 -15.65 22.52 -18.41
CA LEU A 454 -15.07 23.85 -18.30
C LEU A 454 -14.30 24.18 -19.57
N LEU A 455 -14.59 25.35 -20.16
CA LEU A 455 -13.89 25.85 -21.35
C LEU A 455 -12.82 26.88 -20.97
N GLU A 456 -11.68 26.82 -21.65
CA GLU A 456 -10.57 27.75 -21.53
C GLU A 456 -10.14 28.24 -22.92
N ASP A 457 -10.31 29.55 -23.16
CA ASP A 457 -9.91 30.16 -24.44
C ASP A 457 -8.43 30.54 -24.42
N THR A 458 -7.66 29.99 -25.37
CA THR A 458 -6.23 30.29 -25.54
C THR A 458 -5.96 30.88 -26.93
N ALA A 459 -4.77 31.48 -27.12
CA ALA A 459 -4.35 31.98 -28.44
C ALA A 459 -4.28 30.88 -29.52
N GLN A 460 -4.25 29.61 -29.12
CA GLN A 460 -4.16 28.42 -29.95
C GLN A 460 -5.51 27.69 -30.10
N GLY A 461 -6.62 28.31 -29.65
CA GLY A 461 -7.98 27.77 -29.69
C GLY A 461 -8.58 27.50 -28.32
N THR A 462 -9.85 27.08 -28.32
CA THR A 462 -10.60 26.72 -27.10
C THR A 462 -10.22 25.32 -26.64
N ARG A 463 -9.73 25.23 -25.40
CA ARG A 463 -9.51 23.98 -24.66
C ARG A 463 -10.73 23.72 -23.77
N TRP A 464 -10.89 22.48 -23.36
CA TRP A 464 -11.94 22.08 -22.43
C TRP A 464 -11.40 21.06 -21.44
N ARG A 465 -12.06 20.93 -20.29
CA ARG A 465 -11.81 19.86 -19.32
C ARG A 465 -13.10 19.42 -18.64
N ARG A 466 -13.20 18.14 -18.25
CA ARG A 466 -14.28 17.63 -17.42
C ARG A 466 -13.95 17.87 -15.94
N LYS A 467 -14.91 18.38 -15.19
CA LYS A 467 -14.86 18.67 -13.75
C LYS A 467 -14.89 17.40 -12.93
#